data_AF-A3FKE7-F1
#
_entry.id   AF-A3FKE7-F1
#
_cell.length_a   1.000
_cell.length_b   1.000
_cell.length_c   1.000
_cell.angle_alpha   90.00
_cell.angle_beta   90.00
_cell.angle_gamma   90.00
#
_symmetry.space_group_name_H-M   'P 1'
#
loop_
_entity.id
_entity.type
_entity.pdbx_description
1 polymer ?
#
loop_
_entity_poly.entity_id
_entity_poly.type
_entity_poly.pdbx_seq_one_letter_code
_entity_poly.pdbx_strand_id
1 'polypeptide(L)'
;FNYVRPGVVALAWTDDETDPQYEISKECFDILSNETDAKGRKLEVHKINVPKPILITDEESKGVDAVEGTLPREEGDRLAASYINYYTANGGVIFPLFGDPNDELAREKLQQLYPNCEVV
;
A
#
# COMPACT_ATOMS: atom_id res chain seq x y z
N PHE A 1 -6.45 2.27 -0.48
CA PHE A 1 -6.04 3.59 0.04
C PHE A 1 -6.30 3.64 1.54
N ASN A 2 -5.76 4.61 2.27
CA ASN A 2 -6.00 4.85 3.70
C ASN A 2 -6.23 6.36 3.93
N TYR A 3 -6.98 6.74 4.95
CA TYR A 3 -7.17 8.15 5.33
C TYR A 3 -6.01 8.60 6.22
N VAL A 4 -5.38 9.72 5.84
CA VAL A 4 -4.32 10.36 6.63
C VAL A 4 -4.93 11.25 7.70
N ARG A 5 -5.88 12.08 7.27
CA ARG A 5 -6.65 13.04 8.07
C ARG A 5 -7.92 13.41 7.30
N PRO A 6 -8.89 14.11 7.91
CA PRO A 6 -10.11 14.49 7.20
C PRO A 6 -9.82 15.23 5.88
N GLY A 7 -10.33 14.71 4.76
CA GLY A 7 -10.11 15.24 3.41
C GLY A 7 -8.80 14.83 2.75
N VAL A 8 -7.97 13.97 3.36
CA VAL A 8 -6.65 13.58 2.81
C VAL A 8 -6.45 12.08 2.87
N VAL A 9 -6.03 11.49 1.76
CA VAL A 9 -5.85 10.04 1.61
C VAL A 9 -4.47 9.71 1.06
N ALA A 10 -3.92 8.58 1.51
CA ALA A 10 -2.75 7.93 0.94
C ALA A 10 -3.18 6.76 0.05
N LEU A 11 -2.68 6.71 -1.18
CA LEU A 11 -3.07 5.74 -2.21
C LEU A 11 -1.86 4.92 -2.66
N ALA A 12 -2.05 3.60 -2.75
CA ALA A 12 -1.06 2.68 -3.29
C ALA A 12 -0.92 2.95 -4.79
N TRP A 13 0.31 3.15 -5.25
CA TRP A 13 0.57 3.61 -6.61
C TRP A 13 1.72 2.83 -7.25
N THR A 14 1.72 2.74 -8.58
CA THR A 14 2.88 2.38 -9.39
C THR A 14 2.87 3.29 -10.61
N ASP A 15 4.06 3.65 -11.10
CA ASP A 15 4.21 4.39 -12.37
C ASP A 15 4.47 3.44 -13.55
N ASP A 16 4.63 2.14 -13.28
CA ASP A 16 4.79 1.11 -14.31
C ASP A 16 3.42 0.75 -14.90
N GLU A 17 3.12 1.31 -16.08
CA GLU A 17 1.85 1.08 -16.79
C GLU A 17 1.69 -0.38 -17.27
N THR A 18 2.74 -1.18 -17.26
CA THR A 18 2.69 -2.60 -17.63
C THR A 18 2.33 -3.50 -16.46
N ASP A 19 2.38 -2.98 -15.23
CA ASP A 19 1.99 -3.70 -14.04
C ASP A 19 0.44 -3.75 -13.93
N PRO A 20 -0.18 -4.91 -13.66
CA PRO A 20 -1.63 -5.01 -13.49
C PRO A 20 -2.20 -4.11 -12.37
N GLN A 21 -1.38 -3.70 -11.40
CA GLN A 21 -1.75 -2.74 -10.36
C GLN A 21 -1.99 -1.33 -10.91
N TYR A 22 -1.37 -0.95 -12.05
CA TYR A 22 -1.48 0.41 -12.58
C TYR A 22 -2.91 0.80 -12.91
N GLU A 23 -3.62 -0.04 -13.66
CA GLU A 23 -5.01 0.24 -14.07
C GLU A 23 -5.91 0.42 -12.84
N ILE A 24 -5.76 -0.43 -11.83
CA ILE A 24 -6.51 -0.39 -10.56
C ILE A 24 -6.17 0.88 -9.76
N SER A 25 -4.89 1.20 -9.62
CA SER A 25 -4.43 2.40 -8.92
C SER A 25 -4.88 3.67 -9.61
N LYS A 26 -4.84 3.70 -10.95
CA LYS A 26 -5.28 4.82 -11.78
C LYS A 26 -6.79 5.02 -11.67
N GLU A 27 -7.59 3.96 -11.79
CA GLU A 27 -9.04 4.05 -11.60
C GLU A 27 -9.38 4.60 -10.21
N CYS A 28 -8.72 4.08 -9.16
CA CYS A 28 -8.92 4.56 -7.80
C CYS A 28 -8.52 6.04 -7.63
N PHE A 29 -7.41 6.47 -8.25
CA PHE A 29 -6.99 7.88 -8.27
C PHE A 29 -8.01 8.77 -8.98
N ASP A 30 -8.50 8.35 -10.15
CA ASP A 30 -9.46 9.08 -10.96
C ASP A 30 -10.79 9.26 -10.20
N ILE A 31 -11.26 8.22 -9.50
CA ILE A 31 -12.44 8.31 -8.62
C ILE A 31 -12.17 9.28 -7.46
N LEU A 32 -11.14 9.02 -6.64
CA LEU A 32 -10.87 9.80 -5.43
C LEU A 32 -10.64 11.29 -5.72
N SER A 33 -9.98 11.61 -6.84
CA SER A 33 -9.71 13.00 -7.23
C SER A 33 -10.98 13.77 -7.63
N ASN A 34 -12.02 13.07 -8.07
CA ASN A 34 -13.29 13.67 -8.47
C ASN A 34 -14.35 13.69 -7.36
N GLU A 35 -14.15 12.94 -6.28
CA GLU A 35 -15.08 12.84 -5.15
C GLU A 35 -14.94 13.99 -4.13
N THR A 36 -15.86 14.00 -3.16
CA THR A 36 -15.78 14.82 -1.94
C THR A 36 -16.11 13.98 -0.71
N ASP A 37 -15.59 14.38 0.45
CA ASP A 37 -15.98 13.72 1.70
C ASP A 37 -17.35 14.19 2.20
N ALA A 38 -17.84 13.58 3.29
CA ALA A 38 -19.15 13.87 3.87
C ALA A 38 -19.36 15.34 4.32
N LYS A 39 -18.30 16.16 4.39
CA LYS A 39 -18.37 17.60 4.69
C LYS A 39 -18.15 18.47 3.45
N GLY A 40 -18.18 17.89 2.26
CA GLY A 40 -18.01 18.59 0.98
C GLY A 40 -16.56 18.98 0.69
N ARG A 41 -15.56 18.48 1.44
CA ARG A 41 -14.15 18.76 1.16
C ARG A 41 -13.69 17.91 -0.02
N LYS A 42 -12.94 18.52 -0.94
CA LYS A 42 -12.22 17.77 -1.97
C LYS A 42 -11.14 16.91 -1.34
N LEU A 43 -10.97 15.69 -1.85
CA LEU A 43 -9.95 14.78 -1.36
C LEU A 43 -8.58 15.17 -1.94
N GLU A 44 -7.61 15.42 -1.04
CA GLU A 44 -6.19 15.49 -1.37
C GLU A 44 -5.62 14.06 -1.42
N VAL A 45 -5.17 13.62 -2.60
CA VAL A 45 -4.70 12.25 -2.82
C VAL A 45 -3.18 12.22 -2.92
N HIS A 46 -2.52 11.58 -1.96
CA HIS A 46 -1.07 11.35 -1.98
C HIS A 46 -0.76 9.93 -2.44
N LYS A 47 -0.02 9.81 -3.54
CA LYS A 47 0.49 8.54 -4.04
C LYS A 47 1.68 8.07 -3.20
N ILE A 48 1.70 6.78 -2.87
CA ILE A 48 2.84 6.08 -2.26
C ILE A 48 3.14 4.87 -3.14
N ASN A 49 4.33 4.85 -3.74
CA ASN A 49 4.74 3.78 -4.65
C ASN A 49 4.83 2.46 -3.90
N VAL A 50 4.19 1.42 -4.41
CA VAL A 50 4.30 0.04 -3.90
C VAL A 50 5.73 -0.49 -4.11
N PRO A 51 6.18 -1.50 -3.34
CA PRO A 51 7.44 -2.17 -3.67
C PRO A 51 7.38 -2.80 -5.07
N LYS A 52 8.53 -3.19 -5.62
CA LYS A 52 8.52 -4.06 -6.81
C LYS A 52 7.71 -5.33 -6.54
N PRO A 53 7.12 -5.97 -7.57
CA PRO A 53 6.39 -7.21 -7.38
C PRO A 53 7.22 -8.24 -6.62
N ILE A 54 6.69 -8.67 -5.47
CA ILE A 54 7.30 -9.70 -4.62
C ILE A 54 6.59 -11.01 -4.95
N LEU A 55 7.36 -12.05 -5.27
CA LEU A 55 6.84 -13.37 -5.60
C LEU A 55 7.21 -14.35 -4.50
N ILE A 56 6.30 -15.26 -4.15
CA ILE A 56 6.56 -16.34 -3.20
C ILE A 56 7.71 -17.22 -3.73
N THR A 57 8.71 -17.47 -2.89
CA THR A 57 9.79 -18.39 -3.20
C THR A 57 9.39 -19.85 -2.96
N ASP A 58 10.10 -20.81 -3.57
CA ASP A 58 9.92 -22.24 -3.31
C ASP A 58 10.04 -22.61 -1.82
N GLU A 59 10.98 -21.98 -1.09
CA GLU A 59 11.15 -22.20 0.34
C GLU A 59 9.95 -21.72 1.17
N GLU A 60 9.41 -20.54 0.86
CA GLU A 60 8.23 -19.99 1.52
C GLU A 60 6.96 -20.80 1.21
N SER A 61 6.82 -21.30 -0.02
CA SER A 61 5.70 -22.15 -0.44
C SER A 61 5.72 -23.49 0.30
N LYS A 62 6.89 -24.14 0.39
CA LYS A 62 7.04 -25.45 1.07
C LYS A 62 6.78 -25.42 2.57
N GLY A 63 6.76 -24.24 3.20
CA GLY A 63 6.41 -24.08 4.60
C GLY A 63 4.92 -24.13 4.90
N VAL A 64 4.05 -24.23 3.87
CA VAL A 64 2.60 -24.15 4.01
C VAL A 64 1.92 -25.42 3.52
N ASP A 65 1.18 -26.10 4.42
CA ASP A 65 0.39 -27.27 4.06
C ASP A 65 -0.80 -26.89 3.16
N ALA A 66 -0.92 -27.54 2.01
CA ALA A 66 -2.10 -27.42 1.15
C ALA A 66 -3.24 -28.26 1.73
N VAL A 67 -4.33 -27.59 2.14
CA VAL A 67 -5.53 -28.23 2.69
C VAL A 67 -6.71 -28.01 1.75
N GLU A 68 -7.48 -29.06 1.49
CA GLU A 68 -8.69 -29.00 0.67
C GLU A 68 -9.64 -27.90 1.17
N GLY A 69 -10.12 -27.06 0.25
CA GLY A 69 -10.98 -25.92 0.58
C GLY A 69 -10.23 -24.62 0.92
N THR A 70 -8.90 -24.62 0.91
CA THR A 70 -8.07 -23.40 1.05
C THR A 70 -7.40 -23.01 -0.28
N LEU A 71 -6.99 -21.75 -0.41
CA LEU A 71 -6.16 -21.32 -1.53
C LEU A 71 -4.70 -21.77 -1.28
N PRO A 72 -4.10 -22.62 -2.14
CA PRO A 72 -2.72 -23.04 -1.97
C PRO A 72 -1.76 -21.86 -2.12
N ARG A 73 -0.55 -22.01 -1.59
CA ARG A 73 0.56 -21.06 -1.75
C ARG A 73 1.58 -21.67 -2.69
N GLU A 74 1.66 -21.17 -3.91
CA GLU A 74 2.54 -21.70 -4.95
C GLU A 74 3.76 -20.79 -5.14
N GLU A 75 4.90 -21.38 -5.51
CA GLU A 75 6.06 -20.61 -5.96
C GLU A 75 5.67 -19.71 -7.15
N GLY A 76 6.09 -18.45 -7.12
CA GLY A 76 5.78 -17.47 -8.16
C GLY A 76 4.48 -16.71 -7.95
N ASP A 77 3.66 -17.08 -6.95
CA ASP A 77 2.48 -16.29 -6.59
C ASP A 77 2.88 -14.87 -6.19
N ARG A 78 2.22 -13.87 -6.78
CA ARG A 78 2.48 -12.47 -6.46
C ARG A 78 1.85 -12.09 -5.11
N LEU A 79 2.68 -11.58 -4.20
CA LEU A 79 2.22 -11.03 -2.92
C LEU A 79 1.55 -9.66 -3.12
N ALA A 80 0.47 -9.44 -2.38
CA ALA A 80 -0.24 -8.16 -2.33
C ALA A 80 0.47 -7.14 -1.41
N ALA A 81 1.75 -6.89 -1.67
CA ALA A 81 2.60 -6.02 -0.86
C ALA A 81 2.27 -4.54 -1.10
N SER A 82 2.05 -3.79 -0.02
CA SER A 82 1.77 -2.35 -0.08
C SER A 82 2.11 -1.64 1.23
N TYR A 83 2.79 -0.49 1.14
CA TYR A 83 3.04 0.39 2.28
C TYR A 83 1.77 1.03 2.84
N ILE A 84 0.65 1.01 2.11
CA ILE A 84 -0.64 1.55 2.59
C ILE A 84 -1.25 0.70 3.71
N ASN A 85 -0.79 -0.55 3.89
CA ASN A 85 -1.20 -1.42 4.98
C ASN A 85 -0.49 -1.05 6.31
N TYR A 86 -0.43 0.25 6.62
CA TYR A 86 0.14 0.76 7.87
C TYR A 86 -0.95 0.90 8.95
N TYR A 87 -0.51 0.89 10.21
CA TYR A 87 -1.33 1.14 11.39
C TYR A 87 -1.00 2.51 11.99
N THR A 88 -2.03 3.32 12.23
CA THR A 88 -1.89 4.62 12.92
C THR A 88 -2.16 4.43 14.42
N ALA A 89 -1.10 4.45 15.22
CA ALA A 89 -1.14 4.41 16.67
C ALA A 89 -1.25 5.82 17.27
N ASN A 90 -1.36 5.90 18.60
CA ASN A 90 -1.25 7.18 19.30
C ASN A 90 0.19 7.71 19.19
N GLY A 91 0.40 8.74 18.37
CA GLY A 91 1.71 9.36 18.18
C GLY A 91 2.67 8.56 17.30
N GLY A 92 2.21 7.52 16.61
CA GLY A 92 3.05 6.68 15.77
C GLY A 92 2.35 6.14 14.53
N VAL A 93 3.12 5.79 13.51
CA VAL A 93 2.68 5.07 12.31
C VAL A 93 3.58 3.86 12.14
N ILE A 94 3.01 2.67 12.20
CA ILE A 94 3.72 1.42 12.00
C ILE A 94 3.46 0.96 10.57
N PHE A 95 4.49 0.86 9.72
CA PHE A 95 4.35 0.49 8.31
C PHE A 95 5.22 -0.72 7.95
N PRO A 96 4.87 -1.48 6.90
CA PRO A 96 5.65 -2.66 6.52
C PRO A 96 6.93 -2.27 5.77
N LEU A 97 8.00 -3.04 5.98
CA LEU A 97 9.22 -3.03 5.18
C LEU A 97 9.31 -4.30 4.34
N PHE A 98 9.78 -4.17 3.10
CA PHE A 98 9.87 -5.28 2.15
C PHE A 98 11.29 -5.57 1.67
N GLY A 99 12.29 -4.81 2.12
CA GLY A 99 13.65 -4.89 1.60
C GLY A 99 13.77 -4.30 0.19
N ASP A 100 12.87 -3.38 -0.16
CA ASP A 100 12.77 -2.75 -1.48
C ASP A 100 13.25 -1.29 -1.41
N PRO A 101 13.83 -0.72 -2.48
CA PRO A 101 14.24 0.69 -2.50
C PRO A 101 13.12 1.69 -2.16
N ASN A 102 11.85 1.32 -2.36
CA ASN A 102 10.71 2.16 -2.00
C ASN A 102 10.41 2.16 -0.49
N ASP A 103 11.05 1.31 0.33
CA ASP A 103 10.86 1.28 1.79
C ASP A 103 11.12 2.67 2.39
N GLU A 104 12.27 3.25 2.05
CA GLU A 104 12.69 4.55 2.57
C GLU A 104 11.85 5.70 2.00
N LEU A 105 11.50 5.62 0.71
CA LEU A 105 10.62 6.62 0.08
C LEU A 105 9.22 6.61 0.70
N ALA A 106 8.70 5.42 1.03
CA ALA A 106 7.43 5.27 1.72
C ALA A 106 7.52 5.84 3.14
N ARG A 107 8.61 5.55 3.88
CA ARG A 107 8.88 6.11 5.21
C ARG A 107 8.89 7.63 5.19
N GLU A 108 9.64 8.24 4.29
CA GLU A 108 9.71 9.70 4.12
C GLU A 108 8.34 10.29 3.79
N LYS A 109 7.59 9.65 2.90
CA LYS A 109 6.26 10.11 2.52
C LYS A 109 5.27 10.04 3.68
N LEU A 110 5.26 8.94 4.41
CA LEU A 110 4.44 8.79 5.62
C LEU A 110 4.84 9.81 6.69
N GLN A 111 6.14 10.08 6.87
CA GLN A 111 6.61 11.07 7.83
C GLN A 111 6.15 12.49 7.47
N GLN A 112 6.14 12.84 6.18
CA GLN A 112 5.58 14.12 5.70
C GLN A 112 4.07 14.22 5.96
N LEU A 113 3.34 13.11 5.79
CA LEU A 113 1.89 13.04 5.98
C LEU A 113 1.50 13.06 7.47
N TYR A 114 2.36 12.54 8.34
CA TYR A 114 2.17 12.47 9.79
C TYR A 114 3.32 13.17 10.53
N PRO A 115 3.46 14.51 10.42
CA PRO A 115 4.63 15.24 10.93
C PRO A 115 4.81 15.18 12.45
N ASN A 116 3.76 14.84 13.19
CA ASN A 116 3.77 14.73 14.65
C ASN A 116 3.80 13.27 15.15
N CYS A 117 3.97 12.30 14.25
CA CYS A 117 4.09 10.89 14.60
C CYS A 117 5.50 10.39 14.35
N GLU A 118 5.94 9.44 15.17
CA GLU A 118 7.10 8.61 14.86
C GLU A 118 6.69 7.55 13.82
N VAL A 119 7.37 7.52 12.67
CA VAL A 119 7.15 6.50 11.64
C VAL A 119 8.15 5.37 11.83
N VAL A 120 7.64 4.17 12.11
CA VAL A 120 8.40 2.96 12.46
C VAL A 120 8.09 1.83 11.50
#